data_AF-A0A3A5V8Q5-F1
#
_entry.id   AF-A0A3A5V8Q5-F1
#
_cell.length_a   1.000
_cell.length_b   1.000
_cell.length_c   1.000
_cell.angle_alpha   90.00
_cell.angle_beta   90.00
_cell.angle_gamma   90.00
#
_symmetry.space_group_name_H-M   'P 1'
#
loop_
_entity.id
_entity.type
_entity.pdbx_description
1 polymer ?
#
loop_
_entity_poly.entity_id
_entity_poly.type
_entity_poly.pdbx_seq_one_letter_code
_entity_poly.pdbx_strand_id
1 'polypeptide(L)'
;WIHRQQSHVPFAEAQMFKLRKSRLGYGRLCLAMWPLRSALASWRRSNPGKNWEDALKEIILDTEEKKVPPNIRKAVKFVIERLHLISSGHAECPVPLNEEELLVWWSVEPPK
;
A
#
# COMPACT_ATOMS: atom_id res chain seq x y z
N TRP A 1 45.58 2.71 20.89
CA TRP A 1 44.69 1.81 21.65
C TRP A 1 43.33 2.49 21.75
N ILE A 2 42.37 2.10 20.91
CA ILE A 2 40.98 2.60 21.00
C ILE A 2 40.16 1.47 21.59
N HIS A 3 39.75 1.65 22.85
CA HIS A 3 38.89 0.73 23.58
C HIS A 3 37.47 0.88 23.04
N ARG A 4 37.05 -0.05 22.19
CA ARG A 4 35.68 -0.13 21.67
C ARG A 4 34.79 -0.64 22.80
N GLN A 5 34.11 0.25 23.52
CA GLN A 5 33.01 -0.15 24.40
C GLN A 5 31.90 -0.72 23.51
N GLN A 6 31.84 -2.05 23.41
CA GLN A 6 30.62 -2.73 23.01
C GLN A 6 29.61 -2.47 24.13
N SER A 7 28.71 -1.52 23.91
CA SER A 7 27.48 -1.43 24.68
C SER A 7 26.73 -2.75 24.46
N HIS A 8 26.96 -3.71 25.35
CA HIS A 8 26.07 -4.84 25.57
C HIS A 8 24.77 -4.25 26.09
N VAL A 9 23.97 -3.70 25.20
CA VAL A 9 22.54 -3.58 25.46
C VAL A 9 22.09 -5.04 25.43
N PRO A 10 21.69 -5.65 26.56
CA PRO A 10 21.03 -6.92 26.49
C PRO A 10 19.77 -6.61 25.70
N PHE A 11 19.73 -7.05 24.45
CA PHE A 11 18.52 -7.18 23.68
C PHE A 11 17.74 -8.30 24.37
N ALA A 12 17.28 -8.04 25.60
CA ALA A 12 16.28 -8.81 26.28
C ALA A 12 15.19 -8.94 25.24
N GLU A 13 15.04 -10.18 24.75
CA GLU A 13 14.20 -10.59 23.64
C GLU A 13 13.01 -9.65 23.55
N ALA A 14 13.12 -8.61 22.71
CA ALA A 14 12.04 -7.65 22.59
C ALA A 14 10.87 -8.50 22.16
N GLN A 15 9.89 -8.70 23.06
CA GLN A 15 8.82 -9.66 22.90
C GLN A 15 8.22 -9.36 21.53
N MET A 16 8.56 -10.17 20.54
CA MET A 16 8.23 -9.84 19.16
C MET A 16 6.73 -10.01 19.08
N PHE A 17 5.99 -8.90 19.18
CA PHE A 17 4.56 -8.85 18.96
C PHE A 17 4.32 -9.14 17.47
N LYS A 18 4.44 -10.41 17.09
CA LYS A 18 4.12 -10.88 15.75
C LYS A 18 2.64 -10.60 15.55
N LEU A 19 2.33 -9.76 14.57
CA LEU A 19 0.96 -9.53 14.16
C LEU A 19 0.30 -10.88 13.85
N ARG A 20 -0.93 -11.05 14.33
CA ARG A 20 -1.75 -12.22 13.99
C ARG A 20 -1.80 -12.35 12.46
N LYS A 21 -1.70 -13.57 11.94
CA LYS A 21 -1.71 -13.83 10.48
C LYS A 21 -2.88 -13.15 9.77
N SER A 22 -4.06 -13.09 10.41
CA SER A 22 -5.25 -12.42 9.89
C SER A 22 -5.13 -10.90 9.71
N ARG A 23 -4.20 -10.24 10.40
CA ARG A 23 -3.97 -8.79 10.31
C ARG A 23 -2.76 -8.41 9.44
N LEU A 24 -1.94 -9.39 9.05
CA LEU A 24 -0.75 -9.15 8.25
C LEU A 24 -1.11 -8.63 6.85
N GLY A 25 -2.12 -9.22 6.20
CA GLY A 25 -2.57 -8.78 4.87
C GLY A 25 -3.05 -7.33 4.87
N TYR A 26 -3.96 -7.00 5.79
CA TYR A 26 -4.45 -5.63 5.97
C TYR A 26 -3.33 -4.63 6.29
N GLY A 27 -2.41 -4.98 7.20
CA GLY A 27 -1.28 -4.13 7.54
C GLY A 27 -0.38 -3.82 6.34
N ARG A 28 -0.06 -4.83 5.51
CA ARG A 28 0.73 -4.65 4.28
C ARG A 28 0.00 -3.75 3.27
N LEU A 29 -1.30 -3.99 3.06
CA LEU A 29 -2.13 -3.15 2.19
C LEU A 29 -2.10 -1.68 2.65
N CYS A 30 -2.29 -1.42 3.95
CA CYS A 30 -2.23 -0.06 4.49
C CYS A 30 -0.86 0.59 4.28
N LEU A 31 0.23 -0.16 4.41
CA LEU A 31 1.59 0.36 4.20
C LEU A 31 1.86 0.68 2.72
N ALA A 32 1.46 -0.20 1.81
CA ALA A 32 1.56 0.03 0.37
C ALA A 32 0.75 1.26 -0.04
N MET A 33 -0.51 1.32 0.37
CA MET A 33 -1.49 2.34 -0.06
C MET A 33 -1.40 3.66 0.70
N TRP A 34 -0.56 3.76 1.74
CA TRP A 34 -0.42 4.96 2.55
C TRP A 34 -0.23 6.26 1.76
N PRO A 35 0.55 6.32 0.64
CA PRO A 35 0.66 7.54 -0.17
C PRO A 35 -0.67 8.06 -0.71
N LEU A 36 -1.64 7.16 -0.94
CA LEU A 36 -2.98 7.48 -1.44
C LEU A 36 -4.04 7.59 -0.33
N ARG A 37 -3.65 7.49 0.95
CA ARG A 37 -4.61 7.45 2.08
C ARG A 37 -5.60 8.62 2.09
N SER A 38 -5.13 9.83 1.78
CA SER A 38 -5.94 11.05 1.80
C SER A 38 -6.91 11.09 0.62
N ALA A 39 -6.45 10.68 -0.56
CA ALA A 39 -7.27 10.57 -1.75
C ALA A 39 -8.39 9.53 -1.57
N LEU A 40 -8.05 8.35 -1.04
CA LEU A 40 -9.03 7.30 -0.72
C LEU A 40 -10.03 7.74 0.33
N ALA A 41 -9.58 8.38 1.42
CA ALA A 41 -10.48 8.90 2.45
C ALA A 41 -11.38 10.04 1.95
N SER A 42 -10.89 10.88 1.04
CA SER A 42 -11.72 11.90 0.39
C SER A 42 -12.73 11.28 -0.56
N TRP A 43 -12.29 10.35 -1.40
CA TRP A 43 -13.15 9.65 -2.34
C TRP A 43 -14.30 8.92 -1.63
N ARG A 44 -13.99 8.24 -0.51
CA ARG A 44 -15.01 7.53 0.28
C ARG A 44 -16.08 8.46 0.85
N ARG A 45 -15.70 9.65 1.31
CA ARG A 45 -16.66 10.65 1.82
C ARG A 45 -17.57 11.19 0.72
N SER A 46 -17.03 11.38 -0.49
CA SER A 46 -17.81 11.82 -1.65
C SER A 46 -18.65 10.70 -2.28
N ASN A 47 -18.32 9.43 -2.04
CA ASN A 47 -18.96 8.27 -2.66
C ASN A 47 -19.38 7.21 -1.60
N PRO A 48 -20.34 7.52 -0.70
CA PRO A 48 -20.73 6.61 0.38
C PRO A 48 -21.41 5.31 -0.11
N GLY A 49 -22.01 5.31 -1.29
CA GLY A 49 -22.72 4.15 -1.87
C GLY A 49 -21.96 3.37 -2.94
N LYS A 50 -20.76 3.80 -3.34
CA LYS A 50 -19.98 3.12 -4.39
C LYS A 50 -19.07 2.03 -3.81
N ASN A 51 -18.71 1.07 -4.66
CA ASN A 51 -17.82 -0.04 -4.32
C ASN A 51 -16.36 0.43 -4.22
N TRP A 52 -15.60 -0.16 -3.31
CA TRP A 52 -14.18 0.20 -3.12
C TRP A 52 -13.30 -0.15 -4.32
N GLU A 53 -13.68 -1.16 -5.11
CA GLU A 53 -12.99 -1.57 -6.34
C GLU A 53 -12.90 -0.41 -7.36
N ASP A 54 -13.92 0.44 -7.42
CA ASP A 54 -13.97 1.59 -8.32
C ASP A 54 -13.12 2.78 -7.84
N ALA A 55 -12.74 2.78 -6.56
CA ALA A 55 -12.10 3.93 -5.93
C ALA A 55 -10.79 4.32 -6.60
N LEU A 56 -9.92 3.32 -6.84
CA LEU A 56 -8.60 3.59 -7.38
C LEU A 56 -8.69 4.10 -8.83
N LYS A 57 -9.59 3.50 -9.63
CA LYS A 57 -9.88 3.91 -11.00
C LYS A 57 -10.28 5.38 -11.08
N GLU A 58 -11.22 5.82 -10.25
CA GLU A 58 -11.70 7.21 -10.22
C GLU A 58 -10.67 8.22 -9.65
N ILE A 59 -9.68 7.74 -8.91
CA ILE A 59 -8.61 8.57 -8.33
C ILE A 59 -7.47 8.78 -9.32
N ILE A 60 -7.05 7.73 -10.05
CA ILE A 60 -5.78 7.74 -10.80
C ILE A 60 -5.94 7.85 -12.31
N LEU A 61 -7.13 7.62 -12.89
CA LEU A 61 -7.36 7.80 -14.33
C LEU A 61 -7.83 9.21 -14.65
N ASP A 62 -7.30 9.76 -15.74
CA ASP A 62 -7.83 10.97 -16.35
C ASP A 62 -9.20 10.67 -16.97
N THR A 63 -10.16 11.56 -16.78
CA THR A 63 -11.44 11.59 -17.52
C THR A 63 -11.53 12.90 -18.31
N GLU A 64 -12.48 12.99 -19.25
CA GLU A 64 -12.69 14.22 -20.03
C GLU A 64 -12.95 15.44 -19.13
N GLU A 65 -13.61 15.22 -17.99
CA GLU A 65 -13.99 16.26 -17.03
C GLU A 65 -12.93 16.50 -15.94
N LYS A 66 -12.02 15.54 -15.70
CA LYS A 66 -11.10 15.57 -14.56
C LYS A 66 -9.73 15.04 -14.94
N LYS A 67 -8.73 15.92 -14.83
CA LYS A 67 -7.31 15.51 -14.89
C LYS A 67 -6.77 15.16 -13.52
N VAL A 68 -5.96 14.11 -13.47
CA VAL A 68 -5.33 13.59 -12.26
C VAL A 68 -4.18 14.52 -11.85
N PRO A 69 -4.22 15.07 -10.63
CA PRO A 69 -3.18 15.97 -10.14
C PRO A 69 -1.78 15.31 -10.13
N PRO A 70 -0.68 16.06 -10.39
CA PRO A 70 0.68 15.52 -10.41
C PRO A 70 1.11 14.83 -9.11
N ASN A 71 0.62 15.30 -7.95
CA ASN A 71 0.88 14.68 -6.66
C ASN A 71 0.25 13.29 -6.54
N ILE A 72 -0.91 13.04 -7.16
CA ILE A 72 -1.54 11.71 -7.21
C ILE A 72 -0.71 10.79 -8.10
N ARG A 73 -0.29 11.23 -9.29
CA ARG A 73 0.59 10.44 -10.17
C ARG A 73 1.89 10.05 -9.46
N LYS A 74 2.50 10.99 -8.72
CA LYS A 74 3.68 10.71 -7.89
C LYS A 74 3.38 9.71 -6.77
N ALA A 75 2.22 9.84 -6.11
CA ALA A 75 1.80 8.91 -5.07
C ALA A 75 1.59 7.48 -5.61
N VAL A 76 1.02 7.33 -6.81
CA VAL A 76 0.87 6.03 -7.50
C VAL A 76 2.23 5.37 -7.73
N LYS A 77 3.23 6.11 -8.23
CA LYS A 77 4.61 5.59 -8.35
C LYS A 77 5.14 5.10 -7.00
N PHE A 78 4.93 5.86 -5.93
CA PHE A 78 5.34 5.43 -4.58
C PHE A 78 4.59 4.21 -4.06
N VAL A 79 3.34 3.99 -4.45
CA VAL A 79 2.60 2.76 -4.12
C VAL A 79 3.26 1.57 -4.81
N ILE A 80 3.57 1.68 -6.10
CA ILE A 80 4.24 0.63 -6.89
C ILE A 80 5.60 0.26 -6.29
N GLU A 81 6.43 1.26 -5.97
CA GLU A 81 7.74 1.04 -5.32
C GLU A 81 7.61 0.35 -3.95
N ARG A 82 6.56 0.71 -3.19
CA ARG A 82 6.30 0.06 -1.89
C ARG A 82 5.87 -1.39 -2.06
N LEU A 83 5.02 -1.69 -3.04
CA LEU A 83 4.61 -3.06 -3.34
C LEU A 83 5.81 -3.90 -3.80
N HIS A 84 6.79 -3.32 -4.51
CA HIS A 84 8.05 -4.00 -4.83
C HIS A 84 8.85 -4.34 -3.56
N LEU A 85 8.86 -3.45 -2.57
CA LEU A 85 9.58 -3.67 -1.31
C LEU A 85 8.89 -4.71 -0.40
N ILE A 86 7.56 -4.69 -0.31
CA ILE A 86 6.81 -5.49 0.68
C ILE A 86 6.03 -6.66 0.07
N SER A 87 6.16 -6.88 -1.25
CA SER A 87 5.39 -7.80 -2.09
C SER A 87 3.92 -7.38 -2.30
N SER A 88 3.26 -8.02 -3.26
CA SER A 88 1.85 -7.81 -3.64
C SER A 88 0.85 -8.22 -2.55
N GLY A 89 1.30 -8.99 -1.55
CA GLY A 89 0.47 -9.47 -0.46
C GLY A 89 -0.31 -10.76 -0.77
N HIS A 90 -0.24 -11.26 -2.01
CA HIS A 90 -0.84 -12.53 -2.44
C HIS A 90 0.22 -13.51 -2.92
N ALA A 91 0.03 -14.80 -2.59
CA ALA A 91 0.82 -15.86 -3.21
C ALA A 91 0.50 -15.89 -4.71
N GLU A 92 1.54 -15.93 -5.54
CA GLU A 92 1.44 -16.00 -7.01
C GLU A 92 0.82 -14.78 -7.73
N CYS A 93 0.57 -13.67 -7.02
CA CYS A 93 0.20 -12.42 -7.66
C CYS A 93 1.44 -11.56 -7.91
N PRO A 94 1.78 -11.21 -9.16
CA PRO A 94 2.91 -10.33 -9.43
C PRO A 94 2.69 -8.94 -8.83
N VAL A 95 3.79 -8.26 -8.51
CA VAL A 95 3.74 -6.85 -8.12
C VAL A 95 3.44 -6.03 -9.37
N PRO A 96 2.49 -5.08 -9.33
CA PRO A 96 2.17 -4.24 -10.49
C PRO A 96 3.36 -3.36 -10.88
N LEU A 97 3.67 -3.29 -12.17
CA LEU A 97 4.75 -2.50 -12.75
C LEU A 97 4.30 -1.11 -13.21
N ASN A 98 3.02 -0.97 -13.51
CA ASN A 98 2.42 0.23 -14.08
C ASN A 98 1.04 0.50 -13.47
N GLU A 99 0.45 1.63 -13.84
CA GLU A 99 -0.83 2.10 -13.29
C GLU A 99 -1.99 1.17 -13.65
N GLU A 100 -1.96 0.57 -14.85
CA GLU A 100 -2.99 -0.35 -15.35
C GLU A 100 -2.99 -1.66 -14.56
N GLU A 101 -1.81 -2.26 -14.36
CA GLU A 101 -1.64 -3.44 -13.52
C GLU A 101 -2.00 -3.16 -12.06
N LEU A 102 -1.74 -1.95 -11.56
CA LEU A 102 -2.14 -1.56 -10.22
C LEU A 102 -3.67 -1.53 -10.06
N LEU A 103 -4.41 -1.11 -11.09
CA LEU A 103 -5.87 -1.17 -11.08
C LEU A 103 -6.39 -2.60 -11.03
N VAL A 104 -5.80 -3.50 -11.84
CA VAL A 104 -6.15 -4.93 -11.81
C VAL A 104 -5.84 -5.51 -10.44
N TRP A 105 -4.65 -5.26 -9.90
CA TRP A 105 -4.26 -5.72 -8.58
C TRP A 105 -5.22 -5.24 -7.48
N TRP A 106 -5.74 -4.02 -7.58
CA TRP A 106 -6.71 -3.46 -6.63
C TRP A 106 -8.10 -4.10 -6.71
N SER A 107 -8.54 -4.48 -7.91
CA SER A 107 -9.87 -5.09 -8.12
C SER A 107 -9.88 -6.61 -7.97
N VAL A 108 -8.72 -7.27 -7.91
CA VAL A 108 -8.63 -8.72 -7.73
C VAL A 108 -8.90 -9.07 -6.27
N GLU A 109 -9.92 -9.91 -6.05
CA GLU A 109 -10.17 -10.46 -4.73
C GLU A 109 -9.04 -11.41 -4.28
N PRO A 110 -8.69 -11.41 -2.99
CA PRO A 110 -7.79 -12.41 -2.42
C PRO A 110 -8.26 -13.85 -2.72
N PRO A 111 -7.34 -14.78 -3.07
CA PRO A 111 -7.70 -16.20 -3.10
C PRO A 111 -8.18 -16.65 -1.71
N LYS A 112 -9.16 -17.57 -1.70
CA LYS A 112 -9.79 -18.13 -0.50
C LYS A 112 -8.87 -19.09 0.25
#